data_AF-A0A0G1RL48-F1
#
_entry.id   AF-A0A0G1RL48-F1
#
_cell.length_a   1.000
_cell.length_b   1.000
_cell.length_c   1.000
_cell.angle_alpha   90.00
_cell.angle_beta   90.00
_cell.angle_gamma   90.00
#
_symmetry.space_group_name_H-M   'P 1'
#
loop_
_entity.id
_entity.type
_entity.pdbx_description
1 polymer ?
#
loop_
_entity_poly.entity_id
_entity_poly.type
_entity_poly.pdbx_seq_one_letter_code
_entity_poly.pdbx_strand_id
1 'polypeptide(L)'
;MASISYDTHGLDEGIEAGTKLGAILKIVSLFAFAGVIGVFLLIRGVGRGKVNQVSINNSFGQIEYKIPYKNTLYENFGFVQEPKVTVPLKTLSGYVDTTFLLDSGAVVSTLPLQAAHDTGVDLAKAKRITLQGFSGVPAFAYLDKIVLQLAGQEIEFPATFTESNSTTYILGRKGLFDDFTINFDHQDRVITIKGQAK
;
A
#
# COMPACT_ATOMS: atom_id res chain seq x y z
N MET A 1 41.08 -66.23 48.01
CA MET A 1 40.95 -65.13 47.04
C MET A 1 40.64 -65.74 45.68
N ALA A 2 39.43 -65.55 45.19
CA ALA A 2 39.03 -65.75 43.81
C ALA A 2 37.91 -64.75 43.52
N SER A 3 38.15 -63.89 42.55
CA SER A 3 37.30 -62.77 42.11
C SER A 3 36.08 -63.26 41.34
N ILE A 4 34.89 -62.71 41.62
CA ILE A 4 33.73 -62.84 40.74
C ILE A 4 33.19 -61.44 40.41
N SER A 5 33.43 -61.12 39.14
CA SER A 5 32.74 -60.27 38.15
C SER A 5 31.61 -59.34 38.58
N TYR A 6 31.76 -58.06 38.19
CA TYR A 6 30.66 -57.13 37.98
C TYR A 6 30.06 -57.36 36.58
N ASP A 7 28.76 -57.63 36.50
CA ASP A 7 28.00 -57.48 35.26
C ASP A 7 27.86 -55.98 34.93
N THR A 8 28.42 -55.57 33.79
CA THR A 8 28.14 -54.27 33.18
C THR A 8 27.03 -54.47 32.15
N HIS A 9 25.84 -54.00 32.49
CA HIS A 9 24.73 -53.90 31.56
C HIS A 9 25.08 -52.93 30.42
N GLY A 10 25.19 -53.49 29.21
CA GLY A 10 24.66 -52.97 27.95
C GLY A 10 24.89 -51.49 27.64
N LEU A 11 26.01 -51.19 26.97
CA LEU A 11 26.08 -50.12 25.99
C LEU A 11 26.22 -50.79 24.61
N ASP A 12 25.11 -51.02 23.91
CA ASP A 12 25.08 -51.01 22.45
C ASP A 12 23.63 -51.09 21.93
N GLU A 13 23.08 -49.95 21.51
CA GLU A 13 22.07 -49.92 20.44
C GLU A 13 22.62 -49.07 19.31
N GLY A 14 23.39 -49.73 18.44
CA GLY A 14 23.85 -49.17 17.18
C GLY A 14 22.66 -48.86 16.28
N ILE A 15 22.35 -47.57 16.10
CA ILE A 15 21.37 -47.11 15.11
C ILE A 15 21.82 -47.60 13.72
N GLU A 16 21.04 -48.52 13.14
CA GLU A 16 21.25 -49.10 11.81
C GLU A 16 21.58 -48.03 10.76
N ALA A 17 22.64 -48.29 9.99
CA ALA A 17 23.15 -47.38 8.96
C ALA A 17 22.08 -47.01 7.90
N GLY A 18 21.11 -47.89 7.63
CA GLY A 18 19.99 -47.63 6.73
C GLY A 18 19.05 -46.52 7.22
N THR A 19 18.83 -46.44 8.53
CA THR A 19 17.97 -45.42 9.16
C THR A 19 18.64 -44.03 9.13
N LYS A 20 19.96 -43.99 9.28
CA LYS A 20 20.75 -42.75 9.15
C LYS A 20 20.78 -42.23 7.72
N LEU A 21 20.93 -43.11 6.72
CA LEU A 21 20.92 -42.72 5.31
C LEU A 21 19.56 -42.17 4.87
N GLY A 22 18.46 -42.82 5.31
CA GLY A 22 17.10 -42.36 5.03
C GLY A 22 16.78 -41.00 5.66
N ALA A 23 17.29 -40.72 6.87
CA ALA A 23 17.13 -39.42 7.52
C ALA A 23 17.91 -38.31 6.79
N ILE A 24 19.15 -38.58 6.38
CA ILE A 24 19.97 -37.62 5.61
C ILE A 24 19.30 -37.29 4.28
N LEU A 25 18.77 -38.28 3.56
CA LEU A 25 18.06 -38.09 2.30
C LEU A 25 16.82 -37.20 2.45
N LYS A 26 16.05 -37.36 3.55
CA LYS A 26 14.89 -36.51 3.86
C LYS A 26 15.27 -35.06 4.19
N ILE A 27 16.38 -34.86 4.89
CA ILE A 27 16.88 -33.51 5.21
C ILE A 27 17.35 -32.81 3.93
N VAL A 28 18.12 -33.52 3.09
CA VAL A 28 18.60 -32.98 1.81
C VAL A 28 17.43 -32.64 0.88
N SER A 29 16.40 -33.49 0.82
CA SER A 29 15.21 -33.21 -0.02
C SER A 29 14.39 -32.02 0.48
N LEU A 30 14.32 -31.80 1.79
CA LEU A 30 13.66 -30.63 2.37
C LEU A 30 14.38 -29.33 2.01
N PHE A 31 15.71 -29.30 2.09
CA PHE A 31 16.50 -28.14 1.69
C PHE A 31 16.47 -27.90 0.17
N ALA A 32 16.49 -28.96 -0.64
CA ALA A 32 16.32 -28.85 -2.08
C ALA A 32 14.95 -28.26 -2.44
N PHE A 33 13.88 -28.72 -1.77
CA PHE A 33 12.53 -28.19 -1.96
C PHE A 33 12.42 -26.72 -1.54
N ALA A 34 12.99 -26.34 -0.39
CA ALA A 34 13.04 -24.96 0.06
C ALA A 34 13.85 -24.07 -0.93
N GLY A 35 14.94 -24.60 -1.48
CA GLY A 35 15.73 -23.93 -2.52
C GLY A 35 14.94 -23.72 -3.81
N VAL A 36 14.18 -24.73 -4.26
CA VAL A 36 13.31 -24.61 -5.44
C VAL A 36 12.20 -23.58 -5.20
N ILE A 37 11.57 -23.56 -4.02
CA ILE A 37 10.61 -22.52 -3.66
C ILE A 37 11.28 -21.15 -3.62
N GLY A 38 12.47 -21.03 -3.04
CA GLY A 38 13.23 -19.77 -2.99
C GLY A 38 13.54 -19.22 -4.38
N VAL A 39 14.05 -20.07 -5.28
CA VAL A 39 14.33 -19.71 -6.68
C VAL A 39 13.03 -19.39 -7.43
N PHE A 40 11.96 -20.15 -7.21
CA PHE A 40 10.66 -19.90 -7.81
C PHE A 40 10.05 -18.55 -7.36
N LEU A 41 10.18 -18.20 -6.09
CA LEU A 41 9.74 -16.92 -5.54
C LEU A 41 10.61 -15.74 -6.03
N LEU A 42 11.91 -15.95 -6.22
CA LEU A 42 12.82 -14.98 -6.83
C LEU A 42 12.50 -14.74 -8.32
N ILE A 43 12.28 -15.81 -9.10
CA ILE A 43 11.91 -15.72 -10.52
C ILE A 43 10.53 -15.06 -10.69
N ARG A 44 9.56 -15.38 -9.82
CA ARG A 44 8.23 -14.73 -9.84
C ARG A 44 8.21 -13.32 -9.26
N GLY A 45 9.31 -12.82 -8.68
CA GLY A 45 9.38 -11.48 -8.10
C GLY A 45 8.44 -11.27 -6.90
N VAL A 46 8.06 -12.34 -6.20
CA VAL A 46 7.01 -12.35 -5.16
C VAL A 46 7.38 -11.51 -3.91
N GLY A 47 8.61 -11.01 -3.82
CA GLY A 47 9.08 -10.14 -2.74
C GLY A 47 9.20 -8.65 -3.08
N ARG A 48 8.99 -8.24 -4.34
CA ARG A 48 8.90 -6.81 -4.66
C ARG A 48 7.46 -6.40 -4.41
N GLY A 49 7.19 -5.86 -3.22
CA GLY A 49 5.98 -5.08 -3.00
C GLY A 49 5.75 -4.18 -4.19
N LYS A 50 4.50 -4.08 -4.66
CA LYS A 50 4.09 -3.19 -5.74
C LYS A 50 4.34 -1.74 -5.31
N VAL A 51 5.59 -1.29 -5.40
CA VAL A 51 6.01 0.08 -5.12
C VAL A 51 5.54 0.93 -6.29
N ASN A 52 4.96 2.09 -5.98
CA ASN A 52 4.61 3.07 -7.01
C ASN A 52 5.89 3.43 -7.78
N GLN A 53 5.82 3.39 -9.11
CA GLN A 53 6.95 3.70 -9.98
C GLN A 53 6.87 5.17 -10.38
N VAL A 54 7.85 5.96 -9.94
CA VAL A 54 8.06 7.32 -10.46
C VAL A 54 8.98 7.21 -11.67
N SER A 55 8.57 7.76 -12.80
CA SER A 55 9.44 7.97 -13.95
C SER A 55 9.51 9.47 -14.25
N ILE A 56 10.73 9.99 -14.36
CA ILE A 56 10.98 11.35 -14.84
C ILE A 56 11.43 11.22 -16.29
N ASN A 57 10.60 11.65 -17.23
CA ASN A 57 10.97 11.63 -18.64
C ASN A 57 11.78 12.91 -18.96
N ASN A 58 13.10 12.72 -19.13
CA ASN A 58 14.12 13.77 -19.29
C ASN A 58 14.10 14.48 -20.64
N SER A 59 12.95 14.96 -21.11
CA SER A 59 12.92 15.89 -22.24
C SER A 59 12.23 17.21 -21.95
N PHE A 60 11.32 17.30 -20.97
CA PHE A 60 10.63 18.56 -20.66
C PHE A 60 10.16 18.73 -19.20
N GLY A 61 10.70 17.99 -18.23
CA GLY A 61 10.28 18.13 -16.82
C GLY A 61 8.89 17.57 -16.50
N GLN A 62 8.34 16.75 -17.39
CA GLN A 62 7.09 16.04 -17.16
C GLN A 62 7.28 14.93 -16.12
N ILE A 63 6.51 15.04 -15.04
CA ILE A 63 6.41 14.03 -14.00
C ILE A 63 5.40 12.97 -14.46
N GLU A 64 5.80 11.71 -14.44
CA GLU A 64 4.91 10.57 -14.66
C GLU A 64 4.96 9.63 -13.45
N TYR A 65 3.81 9.50 -12.77
CA TYR A 65 3.66 8.62 -11.62
C TYR A 65 2.76 7.45 -11.95
N LYS A 66 3.32 6.24 -11.96
CA LYS A 66 2.62 4.99 -12.28
C LYS A 66 2.35 4.20 -11.00
N ILE A 67 1.08 3.93 -10.78
CA ILE A 67 0.58 3.31 -9.56
C ILE A 67 -0.17 2.04 -9.98
N PRO A 68 0.23 0.84 -9.54
CA PRO A 68 -0.50 -0.36 -9.89
C PRO A 68 -1.86 -0.37 -9.18
N TYR A 69 -2.90 -0.86 -9.86
CA TYR A 69 -4.21 -1.04 -9.22
C TYR A 69 -4.11 -1.97 -8.01
N LYS A 70 -4.92 -1.63 -6.99
CA LYS A 70 -5.26 -2.54 -5.90
C LYS A 70 -6.50 -3.33 -6.29
N ASN A 71 -6.41 -4.66 -6.15
CA ASN A 71 -7.55 -5.55 -6.34
C ASN A 71 -8.23 -5.75 -4.98
N THR A 72 -9.52 -5.48 -4.93
CA THR A 72 -10.35 -5.67 -3.74
C THR A 72 -11.41 -6.71 -4.06
N LEU A 73 -11.60 -7.68 -3.16
CA LEU A 73 -12.66 -8.67 -3.28
C LEU A 73 -13.94 -8.10 -2.66
N TYR A 74 -14.98 -7.96 -3.48
CA TYR A 74 -16.32 -7.59 -3.06
C TYR A 74 -17.23 -8.82 -3.08
N GLU A 75 -18.05 -8.96 -2.03
CA GLU A 75 -18.96 -10.10 -1.85
C GLU A 75 -19.80 -10.39 -3.10
N ASN A 76 -20.41 -9.36 -3.69
CA ASN A 76 -21.32 -9.51 -4.83
C ASN A 76 -20.68 -9.22 -6.20
N PHE A 77 -19.43 -8.76 -6.24
CA PHE A 77 -18.79 -8.29 -7.49
C PHE A 77 -17.44 -8.96 -7.79
N GLY A 78 -16.98 -9.85 -6.91
CA GLY A 78 -15.69 -10.51 -7.08
C GLY A 78 -14.53 -9.52 -6.99
N PHE A 79 -13.45 -9.81 -7.72
CA PHE A 79 -12.27 -8.94 -7.73
C PHE A 79 -12.51 -7.71 -8.59
N VAL A 80 -12.44 -6.54 -7.95
CA VAL A 80 -12.58 -5.24 -8.61
C VAL A 80 -11.26 -4.47 -8.47
N GLN A 81 -10.85 -3.83 -9.56
CA GLN A 81 -9.72 -2.92 -9.60
C GLN A 81 -10.17 -1.54 -9.10
N GLU A 82 -9.86 -1.20 -7.85
CA GLU A 82 -10.25 0.09 -7.28
C GLU A 82 -9.25 1.18 -7.66
N PRO A 83 -9.71 2.39 -8.05
CA PRO A 83 -8.85 3.52 -8.40
C PRO A 83 -8.24 4.17 -7.15
N LYS A 84 -7.51 3.40 -6.34
CA LYS A 84 -6.89 3.84 -5.09
C LYS A 84 -5.41 4.10 -5.28
N VAL A 85 -4.94 5.21 -4.73
CA VAL A 85 -3.54 5.64 -4.77
C VAL A 85 -3.01 5.80 -3.36
N THR A 86 -1.82 5.26 -3.07
CA THR A 86 -1.14 5.50 -1.80
C THR A 86 -0.06 6.54 -2.04
N VAL A 87 -0.19 7.70 -1.41
CA VAL A 87 0.76 8.82 -1.54
C VAL A 87 1.04 9.42 -0.16
N PRO A 88 2.27 9.92 0.10
CA PRO A 88 2.56 10.54 1.38
C PRO A 88 1.77 11.84 1.57
N LEU A 89 0.99 11.90 2.64
CA LEU A 89 0.32 13.10 3.14
C LEU A 89 1.21 13.77 4.19
N LYS A 90 1.40 15.09 4.07
CA LYS A 90 2.12 15.87 5.08
C LYS A 90 1.24 16.07 6.31
N THR A 91 1.72 15.61 7.45
CA THR A 91 1.11 15.75 8.78
C THR A 91 2.04 16.56 9.70
N LEU A 92 1.56 16.90 10.89
CA LEU A 92 2.37 17.50 11.95
C LEU A 92 3.55 16.62 12.39
N SER A 93 3.45 15.30 12.20
CA SER A 93 4.48 14.33 12.56
C SER A 93 5.41 13.93 11.41
N GLY A 94 5.27 14.57 10.24
CA GLY A 94 6.04 14.26 9.03
C GLY A 94 5.17 13.70 7.91
N TYR A 95 5.70 12.81 7.08
CA TYR A 95 4.97 12.24 5.96
C TYR A 95 4.37 10.88 6.32
N VAL A 96 3.08 10.71 6.03
CA VAL A 96 2.34 9.45 6.28
C VAL A 96 1.74 8.93 4.98
N ASP A 97 2.10 7.70 4.61
CA ASP A 97 1.52 7.02 3.45
C ASP A 97 0.01 6.84 3.63
N THR A 98 -0.75 7.59 2.84
CA THR A 98 -2.21 7.63 2.94
C THR A 98 -2.82 7.11 1.66
N THR A 99 -3.79 6.20 1.77
CA THR A 99 -4.51 5.66 0.61
C THR A 99 -5.75 6.49 0.33
N PHE A 100 -5.78 7.12 -0.84
CA PHE A 100 -6.90 7.90 -1.34
C PHE A 100 -7.63 7.14 -2.44
N LEU A 101 -8.94 7.30 -2.52
CA LEU A 101 -9.73 7.02 -3.71
C LEU A 101 -9.57 8.19 -4.69
N LEU A 102 -9.19 7.92 -5.94
CA LEU A 102 -9.27 8.90 -7.02
C LEU A 102 -10.71 8.95 -7.52
N ASP A 103 -11.35 10.12 -7.42
CA ASP A 103 -12.75 10.27 -7.78
C ASP A 103 -12.99 11.54 -8.59
N SER A 104 -13.15 11.39 -9.90
CA SER A 104 -13.52 12.49 -10.79
C SER A 104 -14.94 13.03 -10.54
N GLY A 105 -15.80 12.26 -9.85
CA GLY A 105 -17.14 12.68 -9.42
C GLY A 105 -17.10 13.68 -8.25
N ALA A 106 -16.02 13.69 -7.47
CA ALA A 106 -15.82 14.66 -6.39
C ALA A 106 -15.28 15.99 -6.95
N VAL A 107 -15.92 17.11 -6.59
CA VAL A 107 -15.46 18.46 -7.01
C VAL A 107 -14.11 18.80 -6.38
N VAL A 108 -13.90 18.44 -5.12
CA VAL A 108 -12.71 18.76 -4.33
C VAL A 108 -12.32 17.55 -3.48
N SER A 109 -11.04 17.46 -3.14
CA SER A 109 -10.56 16.41 -2.23
C SER A 109 -11.28 16.48 -0.88
N THR A 110 -11.60 15.32 -0.31
CA THR A 110 -12.39 15.20 0.92
C THR A 110 -11.72 14.22 1.87
N LEU A 111 -11.57 14.62 3.13
CA LEU A 111 -10.89 13.87 4.16
C LEU A 111 -11.75 13.79 5.44
N PRO A 112 -11.56 12.77 6.28
CA PRO A 112 -12.21 12.69 7.59
C PRO A 112 -11.73 13.77 8.56
N LEU A 113 -12.52 14.01 9.61
CA LEU A 113 -12.24 15.02 10.63
C LEU A 113 -10.85 14.86 11.25
N GLN A 114 -10.47 13.62 11.59
CA GLN A 114 -9.15 13.32 12.16
C GLN A 114 -7.99 13.84 11.31
N ALA A 115 -8.11 13.82 9.98
CA ALA A 115 -7.07 14.32 9.10
C ALA A 115 -6.82 15.82 9.26
N ALA A 116 -7.83 16.61 9.67
CA ALA A 116 -7.62 18.04 9.96
C ALA A 116 -6.68 18.21 11.16
N HIS A 117 -6.88 17.42 12.21
CA HIS A 117 -6.00 17.41 13.38
C HIS A 117 -4.59 16.94 13.02
N ASP A 118 -4.47 15.87 12.24
CA ASP A 118 -3.18 15.31 11.85
C ASP A 118 -2.38 16.26 10.96
N THR A 119 -3.07 17.01 10.08
CA THR A 119 -2.44 17.98 9.15
C THR A 119 -2.24 19.37 9.76
N GLY A 120 -2.72 19.62 10.97
CA GLY A 120 -2.59 20.91 11.65
C GLY A 120 -3.55 21.99 11.15
N VAL A 121 -4.64 21.61 10.49
CA VAL A 121 -5.69 22.53 10.04
C VAL A 121 -6.44 23.10 11.24
N ASP A 122 -6.55 24.42 11.29
CA ASP A 122 -7.32 25.13 12.31
C ASP A 122 -8.80 25.23 11.89
N LEU A 123 -9.60 24.24 12.28
CA LEU A 123 -11.02 24.16 11.95
C LEU A 123 -11.83 25.37 12.44
N ALA A 124 -11.36 26.12 13.45
CA ALA A 124 -12.04 27.32 13.93
C ALA A 124 -11.89 28.51 12.98
N LYS A 125 -10.84 28.50 12.12
CA LYS A 125 -10.59 29.52 11.09
C LYS A 125 -10.99 29.06 9.69
N ALA A 126 -11.13 27.75 9.48
CA ALA A 126 -11.52 27.17 8.21
C ALA A 126 -12.96 27.54 7.83
N LYS A 127 -13.20 27.77 6.53
CA LYS A 127 -14.54 28.10 6.03
C LYS A 127 -15.43 26.86 6.10
N ARG A 128 -16.45 26.87 6.95
CA ARG A 128 -17.48 25.81 6.97
C ARG A 128 -18.37 25.92 5.73
N ILE A 129 -18.53 24.81 5.02
CA ILE A 129 -19.30 24.67 3.78
C ILE A 129 -20.19 23.44 3.84
N THR A 130 -21.04 23.28 2.83
CA THR A 130 -21.87 22.09 2.63
C THR A 130 -21.41 21.34 1.39
N LEU A 131 -21.24 20.03 1.52
CA LEU A 131 -21.02 19.09 0.44
C LEU A 131 -22.30 18.31 0.19
N GLN A 132 -22.57 17.98 -1.07
CA GLN A 132 -23.72 17.16 -1.44
C GLN A 132 -23.25 16.08 -2.40
N GLY A 133 -23.42 14.83 -1.98
CA GLY A 133 -23.14 13.66 -2.81
C GLY A 133 -24.38 13.21 -3.59
N PHE A 134 -24.28 12.01 -4.17
CA PHE A 134 -25.36 11.40 -4.95
C PHE A 134 -26.67 11.22 -4.15
N SER A 135 -26.59 10.99 -2.84
CA SER A 135 -27.79 10.84 -1.98
C SER A 135 -28.64 12.11 -1.87
N GLY A 136 -28.11 13.27 -2.31
CA GLY A 136 -28.77 14.56 -2.15
C GLY A 136 -28.79 15.07 -0.70
N VAL A 137 -28.31 14.30 0.27
CA VAL A 137 -28.26 14.73 1.67
C VAL A 137 -27.02 15.62 1.88
N PRO A 138 -27.20 16.88 2.32
CA PRO A 138 -26.08 17.76 2.60
C PRO A 138 -25.29 17.28 3.82
N ALA A 139 -23.96 17.35 3.74
CA ALA A 139 -23.04 17.14 4.84
C ALA A 139 -22.18 18.39 5.05
N PHE A 140 -21.88 18.72 6.31
CA PHE A 140 -20.99 19.85 6.60
C PHE A 140 -19.52 19.43 6.51
N ALA A 141 -18.70 20.36 6.02
CA ALA A 141 -17.26 20.21 5.95
C ALA A 141 -16.54 21.55 6.11
N TYR A 142 -15.25 21.51 6.38
CA TYR A 142 -14.39 22.68 6.53
C TYR A 142 -13.43 22.73 5.35
N LEU A 143 -13.41 23.84 4.62
CA LEU A 143 -12.52 24.05 3.47
C LEU A 143 -11.18 24.61 3.93
N ASP A 144 -10.11 23.90 3.59
CA ASP A 144 -8.72 24.32 3.78
C ASP A 144 -7.85 23.62 2.71
N LYS A 145 -6.60 23.28 3.04
CA LYS A 145 -5.65 22.63 2.13
C LYS A 145 -4.97 21.42 2.75
N ILE A 146 -4.47 20.55 1.89
CA ILE A 146 -3.56 19.46 2.23
C ILE A 146 -2.29 19.58 1.39
N VAL A 147 -1.19 19.00 1.85
CA VAL A 147 0.04 18.88 1.07
C VAL A 147 0.36 17.41 0.86
N LEU A 148 0.50 16.98 -0.39
CA LEU A 148 0.89 15.62 -0.75
C LEU A 148 2.28 15.64 -1.35
N GLN A 149 3.04 14.55 -1.14
CA GLN A 149 4.29 14.34 -1.84
C GLN A 149 4.04 13.52 -3.10
N LEU A 150 4.14 14.15 -4.27
CA LEU A 150 4.02 13.47 -5.57
C LEU A 150 5.35 13.56 -6.30
N ALA A 151 5.93 12.40 -6.64
CA ALA A 151 7.23 12.31 -7.31
C ALA A 151 8.36 13.13 -6.65
N GLY A 152 8.37 13.18 -5.31
CA GLY A 152 9.36 13.92 -4.53
C GLY A 152 9.09 15.41 -4.38
N GLN A 153 7.99 15.93 -4.95
CA GLN A 153 7.59 17.34 -4.81
C GLN A 153 6.42 17.48 -3.84
N GLU A 154 6.45 18.53 -3.03
CA GLU A 154 5.31 18.93 -2.20
C GLU A 154 4.30 19.68 -3.07
N ILE A 155 3.07 19.17 -3.15
CA ILE A 155 1.99 19.78 -3.92
C ILE A 155 0.83 20.06 -2.99
N GLU A 156 0.44 21.32 -2.91
CA GLU A 156 -0.69 21.79 -2.12
C GLU A 156 -1.99 21.65 -2.92
N PHE A 157 -3.00 21.03 -2.33
CA PHE A 157 -4.32 20.86 -2.92
C PHE A 157 -5.40 21.46 -2.03
N PRO A 158 -6.42 22.11 -2.61
CA PRO A 158 -7.62 22.44 -1.86
C PRO A 158 -8.32 21.16 -1.42
N ALA A 159 -8.76 21.14 -0.16
CA ALA A 159 -9.39 19.97 0.44
C ALA A 159 -10.47 20.37 1.44
N THR A 160 -11.35 19.42 1.72
CA THR A 160 -12.40 19.58 2.70
C THR A 160 -12.29 18.52 3.77
N PHE A 161 -12.58 18.89 5.00
CA PHE A 161 -12.58 18.01 6.16
C PHE A 161 -14.01 17.86 6.66
N THR A 162 -14.59 16.67 6.55
CA THR A 162 -15.97 16.42 7.00
C THR A 162 -16.06 16.35 8.52
N GLU A 163 -17.25 16.47 9.07
CA GLU A 163 -17.50 16.26 10.51
C GLU A 163 -17.46 14.77 10.94
N SER A 164 -17.23 13.84 10.01
CA SER A 164 -17.13 12.40 10.29
C SER A 164 -15.69 11.87 10.21
N ASN A 165 -15.33 10.97 11.13
CA ASN A 165 -14.08 10.20 11.07
C ASN A 165 -14.17 8.98 10.14
N SER A 166 -15.35 8.58 9.70
CA SER A 166 -15.55 7.44 8.79
C SER A 166 -15.47 7.80 7.31
N THR A 167 -15.30 9.09 6.99
CA THR A 167 -15.18 9.56 5.62
C THR A 167 -13.98 8.95 4.93
N THR A 168 -14.19 8.45 3.71
CA THR A 168 -13.11 7.94 2.87
C THR A 168 -12.23 9.09 2.42
N TYR A 169 -10.91 8.91 2.43
CA TYR A 169 -9.97 9.84 1.84
C TYR A 169 -10.17 9.84 0.32
N ILE A 170 -10.57 10.98 -0.23
CA ILE A 170 -10.87 11.17 -1.65
C ILE A 170 -9.98 12.27 -2.21
N LEU A 171 -9.38 12.02 -3.38
CA LEU A 171 -8.79 13.05 -4.23
C LEU A 171 -9.78 13.40 -5.33
N GLY A 172 -10.30 14.62 -5.27
CA GLY A 172 -11.28 15.15 -6.21
C GLY A 172 -10.64 15.99 -7.31
N ARG A 173 -11.48 16.59 -8.16
CA ARG A 173 -11.03 17.29 -9.37
C ARG A 173 -10.18 18.52 -9.10
N LYS A 174 -10.64 19.42 -8.21
CA LYS A 174 -10.00 20.71 -7.97
C LYS A 174 -8.56 20.51 -7.49
N GLY A 175 -7.61 21.09 -8.22
CA GLY A 175 -6.18 20.94 -7.97
C GLY A 175 -5.59 19.70 -8.63
N LEU A 176 -6.04 18.49 -8.30
CA LEU A 176 -5.42 17.28 -8.87
C LEU A 176 -5.78 17.06 -10.35
N PHE A 177 -7.06 16.89 -10.69
CA PHE A 177 -7.44 16.63 -12.09
C PHE A 177 -7.38 17.90 -12.96
N ASP A 178 -7.36 19.08 -12.33
CA ASP A 178 -7.16 20.35 -13.03
C ASP A 178 -5.69 20.51 -13.50
N ASP A 179 -4.71 20.09 -12.68
CA ASP A 179 -3.28 20.27 -12.98
C ASP A 179 -2.61 19.01 -13.57
N PHE A 180 -3.21 17.83 -13.40
CA PHE A 180 -2.65 16.55 -13.83
C PHE A 180 -3.61 15.77 -14.73
N THR A 181 -3.03 15.11 -15.75
CA THR A 181 -3.73 14.09 -16.53
C THR A 181 -3.71 12.77 -15.77
N ILE A 182 -4.90 12.22 -15.49
CA ILE A 182 -5.09 10.95 -14.81
C ILE A 182 -5.57 9.91 -15.81
N ASN A 183 -4.82 8.81 -15.99
CA ASN A 183 -5.20 7.69 -16.84
C ASN A 183 -5.47 6.43 -15.98
N PHE A 184 -6.62 5.79 -16.23
CA PHE A 184 -7.07 4.58 -15.56
C PHE A 184 -6.94 3.39 -16.53
N ASP A 185 -5.79 2.72 -16.54
CA ASP A 185 -5.54 1.60 -17.44
C ASP A 185 -5.85 0.27 -16.78
N HIS A 186 -7.05 -0.25 -17.03
CA HIS A 186 -7.50 -1.53 -16.51
C HIS A 186 -6.88 -2.74 -17.22
N GLN A 187 -6.38 -2.58 -18.45
CA GLN A 187 -5.73 -3.65 -19.21
C GLN A 187 -4.34 -3.90 -18.64
N ASP A 188 -3.55 -2.83 -18.51
CA ASP A 188 -2.21 -2.89 -17.93
C ASP A 188 -2.21 -2.89 -16.41
N ARG A 189 -3.38 -2.65 -15.79
CA ARG A 189 -3.57 -2.59 -14.33
C ARG A 189 -2.69 -1.54 -13.69
N VAL A 190 -2.63 -0.37 -14.32
CA VAL A 190 -1.88 0.81 -13.86
C VAL A 190 -2.73 2.06 -13.93
N ILE A 191 -2.67 2.88 -12.88
CA ILE A 191 -3.12 4.26 -12.86
C ILE A 191 -1.91 5.13 -13.13
N THR A 192 -2.02 6.10 -14.03
CA THR A 192 -0.94 7.04 -14.33
C THR A 192 -1.36 8.47 -14.03
N ILE A 193 -0.54 9.21 -13.28
CA ILE A 193 -0.71 10.63 -13.01
C ILE A 193 0.43 11.37 -13.74
N LYS A 194 0.09 12.22 -14.71
CA LYS A 194 1.05 12.99 -15.50
C LYS A 194 0.84 14.48 -15.31
N GLY A 195 1.90 15.23 -15.08
CA GLY A 195 1.84 16.69 -14.96
C GLY A 195 3.20 17.33 -15.15
N GLN A 196 3.22 18.65 -15.15
CA GLN A 196 4.46 19.41 -15.17
C GLN A 196 4.88 19.70 -13.72
N ALA A 197 6.16 19.52 -13.42
CA ALA A 197 6.75 20.14 -12.24
C ALA A 197 6.54 21.66 -12.35
N LYS A 198 5.84 22.27 -11.40
CA LYS A 198 5.75 23.74 -11.29
C LYS A 198 6.96 24.26 -10.52
#